data_AF-A0A800A3H6-F1
#
_entry.id   AF-A0A800A3H6-F1
#
_cell.length_a   1.000
_cell.length_b   1.000
_cell.length_c   1.000
_cell.angle_alpha   90.00
_cell.angle_beta   90.00
_cell.angle_gamma   90.00
#
_symmetry.space_group_name_H-M   'P 1'
#
loop_
_entity.id
_entity.type
_entity.pdbx_description
1 polymer ?
#
loop_
_entity_poly.entity_id
_entity_poly.type
_entity_poly.pdbx_seq_one_letter_code
_entity_poly.pdbx_strand_id
1 'polypeptide(L)'
;MTLDHYLKCLIGIVVRETRRFIHQRGRFISALVRPLVWLFIFAAGFRSVLGVSIIPPYETYVLYEVYITPGLIAMIQLFNGMQSSLSMVYDREMGSMKSLLVSPLPRWYLLTCKLLA
;
A
#
# COMPACT_ATOMS: atom_id res chain seq x y z
N MET A 1 -27.05 -9.20 -14.60
CA MET A 1 -26.06 -8.10 -14.46
C MET A 1 -24.88 -8.42 -15.35
N THR A 2 -24.58 -7.58 -16.34
CA THR A 2 -23.48 -7.82 -17.29
C THR A 2 -22.12 -7.46 -16.67
N LEU A 3 -21.04 -8.07 -17.14
CA LEU A 3 -19.66 -7.84 -16.70
C LEU A 3 -19.26 -6.35 -16.72
N ASP A 4 -19.82 -5.58 -17.65
CA ASP A 4 -19.62 -4.13 -17.77
C ASP A 4 -20.11 -3.34 -16.54
N HIS A 5 -21.18 -3.80 -15.87
CA HIS A 5 -21.69 -3.13 -14.67
C HIS A 5 -20.73 -3.29 -13.49
N TYR A 6 -20.11 -4.46 -13.38
CA TYR A 6 -19.10 -4.74 -12.35
C TYR A 6 -17.86 -3.86 -12.57
N LEU A 7 -17.32 -3.83 -13.80
CA LEU A 7 -16.17 -2.99 -14.16
C LEU A 7 -16.42 -1.50 -13.92
N LYS A 8 -17.57 -0.97 -14.34
CA LYS A 8 -17.93 0.44 -14.11
C LYS A 8 -18.03 0.77 -12.61
N CYS A 9 -18.58 -0.14 -11.81
CA CYS A 9 -18.64 0.03 -10.37
C CYS A 9 -17.24 0.04 -9.74
N LEU A 10 -16.38 -0.90 -10.12
CA LEU A 10 -15.00 -0.97 -9.63
C LEU A 10 -14.23 0.31 -9.96
N ILE A 11 -14.25 0.74 -11.22
CA ILE A 11 -13.56 1.96 -11.66
C ILE A 11 -14.11 3.18 -10.92
N GLY A 12 -15.44 3.28 -10.76
CA GLY A 12 -16.07 4.38 -10.04
C GLY A 12 -15.65 4.46 -8.57
N ILE A 13 -15.56 3.32 -7.89
CA ILE A 13 -15.09 3.23 -6.49
C ILE A 13 -13.61 3.60 -6.40
N VAL A 14 -12.76 3.04 -7.26
CA VAL A 14 -11.31 3.30 -7.29
C VAL A 14 -11.05 4.79 -7.53
N VAL A 15 -11.64 5.38 -8.58
CA VAL A 15 -11.43 6.80 -8.91
C VAL A 15 -11.90 7.72 -7.78
N ARG A 16 -13.03 7.39 -7.13
CA ARG A 16 -13.53 8.17 -5.98
C ARG A 16 -12.56 8.10 -4.80
N GLU A 17 -12.08 6.91 -4.46
CA GLU A 17 -11.17 6.74 -3.32
C GLU A 17 -9.80 7.35 -3.60
N THR A 18 -9.27 7.17 -4.82
CA THR A 18 -8.01 7.82 -5.25
C THR A 18 -8.11 9.35 -5.17
N ARG A 19 -9.22 9.94 -5.65
CA ARG A 19 -9.42 11.40 -5.54
C ARG A 19 -9.50 11.87 -4.09
N ARG A 20 -10.18 11.12 -3.23
CA ARG A 20 -10.27 11.41 -1.79
C ARG A 20 -8.90 11.33 -1.13
N PHE A 21 -8.10 10.32 -1.48
CA PHE A 21 -6.75 10.14 -0.99
C PHE A 21 -5.82 11.29 -1.40
N ILE A 22 -5.89 11.72 -2.66
CA ILE A 22 -5.13 12.87 -3.18
C ILE A 22 -5.51 14.18 -2.45
N HIS A 23 -6.78 14.35 -2.09
CA HIS A 23 -7.23 15.54 -1.36
C HIS A 23 -6.71 15.57 0.10
N GLN A 24 -6.44 14.40 0.69
CA GLN A 24 -5.87 14.29 2.04
C GLN A 24 -4.34 14.35 2.03
N ARG A 25 -3.80 15.47 1.52
CA ARG A 25 -2.36 15.67 1.31
C ARG A 25 -1.50 15.42 2.56
N GLY A 26 -2.02 15.70 3.76
CA GLY A 26 -1.30 15.43 5.01
C GLY A 26 -1.05 13.94 5.27
N ARG A 27 -2.03 13.07 5.00
CA ARG A 27 -1.86 11.61 5.10
C ARG A 27 -0.99 11.06 3.97
N PHE A 28 -1.16 11.60 2.76
CA PHE A 28 -0.35 11.20 1.60
C PHE A 28 1.14 11.45 1.83
N ILE A 29 1.49 12.66 2.29
CA ILE A 29 2.88 13.03 2.56
C ILE A 29 3.44 12.19 3.72
N SER A 30 2.71 12.00 4.83
CA SER A 30 3.25 11.22 5.95
C SER A 30 3.42 9.73 5.61
N ALA A 31 2.55 9.17 4.76
CA ALA A 31 2.64 7.80 4.27
C ALA A 31 3.85 7.59 3.35
N LEU A 32 4.28 8.61 2.59
CA LEU A 32 5.48 8.57 1.74
C LEU A 32 6.77 8.86 2.52
N VAL A 33 6.73 9.80 3.47
CA VAL A 33 7.92 10.24 4.20
C VAL A 33 8.53 9.11 5.02
N ARG A 34 7.72 8.32 5.76
CA ARG A 34 8.24 7.19 6.56
C ARG A 34 9.06 6.17 5.75
N PRO A 35 8.54 5.60 4.65
CA PRO A 35 9.29 4.64 3.84
C PRO A 35 10.47 5.28 3.09
N LEU A 36 10.37 6.55 2.66
CA LEU A 36 11.51 7.27 2.06
C LEU A 36 12.63 7.54 3.06
N VAL A 37 12.28 7.91 4.30
CA VAL A 37 13.25 8.09 5.39
C VAL A 37 13.91 6.76 5.73
N TRP A 38 13.16 5.66 5.81
CA TRP A 38 13.74 4.32 5.99
C TRP A 38 14.67 3.94 4.83
N LEU A 39 14.24 4.12 3.58
CA LEU A 39 15.09 3.94 2.40
C LEU A 39 16.40 4.74 2.51
N PHE A 40 16.32 6.03 2.87
CA PHE A 40 17.47 6.90 2.96
C PHE A 40 18.41 6.49 4.10
N ILE A 41 17.88 6.18 5.29
CA ILE A 41 18.68 5.72 6.43
C ILE A 41 19.37 4.39 6.12
N PHE A 42 18.67 3.45 5.47
CA PHE A 42 19.26 2.17 5.12
C PHE A 42 20.25 2.26 3.96
N ALA A 43 19.96 3.05 2.94
CA ALA A 43 20.88 3.29 1.83
C ALA A 43 22.15 4.04 2.28
N ALA A 44 22.02 5.06 3.14
CA ALA A 44 23.15 5.85 3.63
C ALA A 44 23.92 5.16 4.77
N GLY A 45 23.22 4.48 5.69
CA GLY A 45 23.79 3.86 6.88
C GLY A 45 24.52 2.54 6.63
N PHE A 46 24.16 1.78 5.58
CA PHE A 46 24.81 0.51 5.29
C PHE A 46 25.91 0.59 4.22
N ARG A 47 25.91 1.65 3.41
CA ARG A 47 27.02 1.95 2.51
C ARG A 47 28.34 2.16 3.29
N SER A 48 28.27 2.51 4.57
CA SER A 48 29.42 2.74 5.44
C SER A 48 29.83 1.58 6.35
N VAL A 49 29.00 0.52 6.53
CA VAL A 49 29.24 -0.49 7.59
C VAL A 49 29.49 -1.91 7.07
N LEU A 50 28.94 -2.35 5.93
CA LEU A 50 29.06 -3.76 5.50
C LEU A 50 29.15 -3.89 3.98
N GLY A 51 30.37 -4.04 3.44
CA GLY A 51 30.53 -4.95 2.32
C GLY A 51 30.28 -6.35 2.87
N VAL A 52 29.18 -7.01 2.50
CA VAL A 52 28.92 -8.38 2.93
C VAL A 52 29.96 -9.27 2.26
N SER A 53 31.06 -9.47 2.97
CA SER A 53 32.14 -10.36 2.60
C SER A 53 31.60 -11.79 2.64
N ILE A 54 31.33 -12.36 1.46
CA ILE A 54 31.37 -13.80 1.14
C ILE A 54 30.99 -14.69 2.33
N ILE A 55 29.69 -14.82 2.61
CA ILE A 55 29.15 -15.78 3.59
C ILE A 55 28.29 -16.79 2.80
N PRO A 56 28.53 -18.11 2.93
CA PRO A 56 27.69 -19.12 2.30
C PRO A 56 26.22 -18.93 2.76
N PRO A 57 25.21 -18.86 1.87
CA PRO A 57 25.10 -19.50 0.54
C PRO A 57 25.40 -18.59 -0.69
N TYR A 58 25.96 -17.40 -0.50
CA TYR A 58 26.21 -16.46 -1.61
C TYR A 58 27.66 -16.58 -2.12
N GLU A 59 27.85 -17.11 -3.33
CA GLU A 59 29.17 -17.29 -3.93
C GLU A 59 29.77 -16.00 -4.52
N THR A 60 28.94 -14.97 -4.75
CA THR A 60 29.35 -13.70 -5.37
C THR A 60 29.16 -12.53 -4.40
N TYR A 61 29.96 -11.47 -4.57
CA TYR A 61 29.78 -10.21 -3.84
C TYR A 61 28.46 -9.55 -4.27
N VAL A 62 27.39 -9.82 -3.52
CA VAL A 62 26.11 -9.15 -3.71
C VAL A 62 26.17 -7.82 -2.97
N LEU A 63 25.93 -6.73 -3.69
CA LEU A 63 25.76 -5.41 -3.10
C LEU A 63 24.67 -5.48 -2.02
N TYR A 64 24.95 -4.96 -0.83
CA TYR A 64 24.00 -4.96 0.29
C TYR A 64 22.61 -4.39 -0.08
N GLU A 65 22.60 -3.42 -1.00
CA GLU A 65 21.38 -2.86 -1.58
C GLU A 65 20.45 -3.93 -2.17
N VAL A 66 20.99 -4.89 -2.94
CA VAL A 66 20.21 -5.95 -3.58
C VAL A 66 19.61 -6.91 -2.54
N TYR A 67 20.36 -7.18 -1.46
CA TYR A 67 19.90 -8.05 -0.37
C TYR A 67 18.77 -7.40 0.44
N ILE A 68 18.87 -6.11 0.74
CA ILE A 68 17.89 -5.44 1.60
C ILE A 68 16.62 -5.00 0.85
N THR A 69 16.73 -4.74 -0.45
CA THR A 69 15.61 -4.29 -1.30
C THR A 69 14.33 -5.12 -1.11
N PRO A 70 14.33 -6.47 -1.19
CA PRO A 70 13.11 -7.26 -0.99
C PRO A 70 12.53 -7.16 0.43
N GLY A 71 13.37 -7.10 1.46
CA GLY A 71 12.93 -6.94 2.84
C GLY A 71 12.27 -5.58 3.09
N LEU A 72 12.81 -4.54 2.47
CA LEU A 72 12.25 -3.20 2.54
C LEU A 72 10.92 -3.08 1.78
N ILE A 73 10.82 -3.71 0.60
CA ILE A 73 9.55 -3.81 -0.14
C ILE A 73 8.49 -4.50 0.73
N ALA A 74 8.84 -5.60 1.41
CA ALA A 74 7.92 -6.30 2.31
C ALA A 74 7.46 -5.41 3.48
N MET A 75 8.37 -4.66 4.12
CA MET A 75 8.01 -3.71 5.16
C MET A 75 7.08 -2.60 4.64
N ILE A 76 7.40 -2.00 3.49
CA ILE A 76 6.58 -0.94 2.87
C ILE A 76 5.17 -1.45 2.60
N GLN A 77 5.03 -2.68 2.06
CA GLN A 77 3.74 -3.28 1.76
C GLN A 77 2.93 -3.55 3.05
N LEU A 78 3.58 -4.03 4.11
CA LEU A 78 2.94 -4.28 5.40
C LEU A 78 2.40 -2.98 6.01
N PHE A 79 3.21 -1.91 6.04
CA PHE A 79 2.79 -0.62 6.56
C PHE A 79 1.67 0.02 5.72
N ASN A 80 1.74 -0.09 4.39
CA ASN A 80 0.64 0.37 3.52
C ASN A 80 -0.65 -0.40 3.78
N GLY A 81 -0.58 -1.73 3.91
CA GLY A 81 -1.74 -2.57 4.22
C GLY A 81 -2.38 -2.23 5.57
N MET A 82 -1.56 -1.94 6.59
CA MET A 82 -2.04 -1.50 7.90
C MET A 82 -2.78 -0.16 7.83
N GLN A 83 -2.24 0.82 7.10
CA GLN A 83 -2.90 2.13 6.95
C GLN A 83 -4.20 2.05 6.14
N SER A 84 -4.23 1.22 5.07
CA SER A 84 -5.45 0.97 4.29
C SER A 84 -6.55 0.34 5.16
N SER A 85 -6.18 -0.65 5.98
CA SER A 85 -7.11 -1.32 6.91
C SER A 85 -7.69 -0.36 7.94
N LEU A 86 -6.86 0.52 8.52
CA LEU A 86 -7.32 1.54 9.47
C LEU A 86 -8.31 2.51 8.81
N SER A 87 -8.00 2.95 7.59
CA SER A 87 -8.89 3.84 6.82
C SER A 87 -10.26 3.19 6.55
N MET A 88 -10.28 1.87 6.32
CA MET A 88 -11.54 1.13 6.16
C MET A 88 -12.40 1.12 7.43
N VAL A 89 -11.78 1.00 8.61
CA VAL A 89 -12.50 1.07 9.90
C VAL A 89 -13.09 2.45 10.11
N TYR A 90 -12.30 3.51 9.89
CA TYR A 90 -12.77 4.89 9.97
C TYR A 90 -13.95 5.16 9.01
N ASP A 91 -13.92 4.59 7.82
CA ASP A 91 -15.01 4.72 6.85
C ASP A 91 -16.28 3.98 7.24
N ARG A 92 -16.17 2.90 8.01
CA ARG A 92 -17.33 2.23 8.61
C ARG A 92 -17.97 3.13 9.66
N GLU A 93 -17.17 3.78 10.50
CA GLU A 93 -17.63 4.68 11.57
C GLU A 93 -18.28 5.96 11.02
N MET A 94 -17.69 6.59 10.01
CA MET A 94 -18.21 7.82 9.38
C MET A 94 -19.41 7.60 8.45
N GLY A 95 -19.89 6.36 8.26
CA GLY A 95 -21.09 6.07 7.47
C GLY A 95 -20.91 6.12 5.94
N SER A 96 -19.72 6.47 5.44
CA SER A 96 -19.37 6.44 4.00
C SER A 96 -19.62 5.04 3.38
N MET A 97 -19.37 3.98 4.16
CA MET A 97 -19.63 2.60 3.75
C MET A 97 -21.12 2.24 3.62
N LYS A 98 -22.02 2.94 4.33
CA LYS A 98 -23.47 2.72 4.20
C LYS A 98 -23.97 3.13 2.81
N SER A 99 -23.38 4.16 2.20
CA SER A 99 -23.73 4.57 0.82
C SER A 99 -23.44 3.48 -0.22
N LEU A 100 -22.37 2.70 -0.02
CA LEU A 100 -21.99 1.59 -0.91
C LEU A 100 -22.95 0.40 -0.76
N LEU A 101 -23.48 0.19 0.45
CA LEU A 101 -24.43 -0.89 0.77
C LEU A 101 -25.84 -0.67 0.20
N VAL A 102 -26.14 0.51 -0.35
CA VAL A 102 -27.39 0.79 -1.08
C VAL A 102 -27.32 0.29 -2.54
N SER A 103 -26.12 0.01 -3.04
CA SER A 103 -25.97 -0.50 -4.40
C SER A 103 -26.52 -1.93 -4.55
N PRO A 104 -27.09 -2.30 -5.72
CA PRO A 104 -27.68 -3.62 -5.95
C PRO A 104 -26.63 -4.73 -6.14
N LEU A 105 -25.34 -4.45 -5.90
CA LEU A 105 -24.22 -5.36 -6.11
C LEU A 105 -23.90 -6.18 -4.84
N PRO A 106 -23.37 -7.40 -4.98
CA PRO A 106 -23.05 -8.25 -3.84
C PRO A 106 -22.00 -7.60 -2.92
N ARG A 107 -22.22 -7.68 -1.61
CA ARG A 107 -21.39 -7.02 -0.58
C ARG A 107 -19.90 -7.41 -0.66
N TRP A 108 -19.61 -8.66 -0.99
CA TRP A 108 -18.24 -9.15 -1.19
C TRP A 108 -17.51 -8.46 -2.36
N TYR A 109 -18.23 -8.13 -3.43
CA TYR A 109 -17.66 -7.40 -4.57
C TYR A 109 -17.34 -5.95 -4.20
N LEU A 110 -18.20 -5.30 -3.42
CA LEU A 110 -17.95 -3.93 -2.94
C LEU A 110 -16.77 -3.86 -1.98
N LEU A 111 -16.62 -4.86 -1.10
CA LEU A 111 -15.49 -4.98 -0.18
C LEU A 111 -14.17 -5.19 -0.95
N THR A 112 -14.17 -6.07 -1.94
CA THR A 112 -12.97 -6.32 -2.77
C THR A 112 -12.62 -5.11 -3.62
N CYS A 113 -13.58 -4.42 -4.23
CA CYS A 113 -13.34 -3.16 -4.94
C CYS A 113 -12.74 -2.09 -4.01
N LYS A 114 -13.17 -2.05 -2.75
CA LYS A 114 -12.65 -1.10 -1.75
C LYS A 114 -11.25 -1.48 -1.24
N LEU A 115 -10.92 -2.77 -1.19
CA LEU A 115 -9.56 -3.24 -0.85
C LEU A 115 -8.56 -2.98 -1.99
N LEU A 116 -9.03 -3.01 -3.23
CA LEU A 116 -8.23 -2.72 -4.42
C LEU A 116 -8.00 -1.21 -4.64
N ALA A 117 -8.86 -0.37 -4.07
CA ALA A 117 -8.82 1.09 -4.17
C ALA A 117 -7.87 1.70 -3.13
#